data_AF-A0A7S1FIB6-F1
#
_entry.id   AF-A0A7S1FIB6-F1
#
_cell.length_a   1.000
_cell.length_b   1.000
_cell.length_c   1.000
_cell.angle_alpha   90.00
_cell.angle_beta   90.00
_cell.angle_gamma   90.00
#
_symmetry.space_group_name_H-M   'P 1'
#
loop_
_entity.id
_entity.type
_entity.pdbx_description
1 polymer ?
#
loop_
_entity_poly.entity_id
_entity_poly.type
_entity_poly.pdbx_seq_one_letter_code
_entity_poly.pdbx_strand_id
1 'polypeptide(L)'
;SIESGNLKAAEAIIKDLLSFRADRERYYYGCDELFRRHPDIVQKLRDFAPTLLPELFDGLVWRSRTTEYAGRRVNYYIRHLLLDKDNLFAPALNWIAEFKNPRVVCHP
;
A
#
# COMPACT_ATOMS: atom_id res chain seq x y z
N SER A 1 5.31 13.54 -12.59
CA SER A 1 5.68 12.49 -11.63
C SER A 1 5.36 12.99 -10.23
N ILE A 2 5.55 12.16 -9.18
CA ILE A 2 5.44 12.63 -7.79
C ILE A 2 6.46 13.76 -7.54
N GLU A 3 7.64 13.70 -8.19
CA GLU A 3 8.67 14.74 -8.13
C GLU A 3 8.22 16.07 -8.77
N SER A 4 7.26 16.03 -9.71
CA SER A 4 6.70 17.24 -10.33
C SER A 4 5.50 17.82 -9.57
N GLY A 5 5.24 17.36 -8.34
CA GLY A 5 4.23 17.92 -7.44
C GLY A 5 2.77 17.56 -7.74
N ASN A 6 2.49 16.65 -8.68
CA ASN A 6 1.11 16.25 -9.01
C ASN A 6 0.58 15.18 -8.05
N LEU A 7 0.44 15.55 -6.78
CA LEU A 7 0.08 14.63 -5.70
C LEU A 7 -1.35 14.10 -5.83
N LYS A 8 -2.29 14.91 -6.33
CA LYS A 8 -3.69 14.49 -6.53
C LYS A 8 -3.82 13.38 -7.58
N ALA A 9 -3.08 13.49 -8.68
CA ALA A 9 -3.08 12.43 -9.69
C ALA A 9 -2.43 11.15 -9.15
N ALA A 10 -1.31 11.28 -8.41
CA ALA A 10 -0.66 10.13 -7.79
C ALA A 10 -1.57 9.42 -6.77
N GLU A 11 -2.27 10.18 -5.94
CA GLU A 11 -3.28 9.67 -5.00
C GLU A 11 -4.39 8.89 -5.72
N ALA A 12 -4.95 9.45 -6.79
CA ALA A 12 -5.98 8.80 -7.57
C ALA A 12 -5.49 7.48 -8.20
N ILE A 13 -4.25 7.45 -8.70
CA ILE A 13 -3.64 6.25 -9.27
C ILE A 13 -3.42 5.17 -8.19
N ILE A 14 -2.91 5.53 -7.01
CA ILE A 14 -2.71 4.58 -5.89
C ILE A 14 -4.05 3.96 -5.50
N LYS A 15 -5.08 4.79 -5.31
CA LYS A 15 -6.44 4.32 -4.98
C LYS A 15 -7.01 3.42 -6.06
N ASP A 16 -6.81 3.77 -7.33
CA ASP A 16 -7.31 3.00 -8.47
C ASP A 16 -6.65 1.61 -8.58
N LEU A 17 -5.31 1.57 -8.47
CA LEU A 17 -4.51 0.33 -8.55
C LEU A 17 -4.80 -0.63 -7.40
N LEU A 18 -4.95 -0.11 -6.18
CA LEU A 18 -5.16 -0.90 -4.97
C LEU A 18 -6.65 -1.13 -4.65
N SER A 19 -7.56 -0.71 -5.53
CA SER A 19 -8.97 -1.05 -5.41
C SER A 19 -9.20 -2.50 -5.81
N PHE A 20 -9.67 -3.31 -4.85
CA PHE A 20 -10.16 -4.66 -5.15
C PHE A 20 -11.37 -4.61 -6.08
N ARG A 21 -11.21 -5.16 -7.29
CA ARG A 21 -12.29 -5.30 -8.27
C ARG A 21 -12.52 -6.78 -8.51
N ALA A 22 -13.73 -7.23 -8.22
CA ALA A 22 -14.16 -8.57 -8.56
C ALA A 22 -15.08 -8.47 -9.78
N ASP A 23 -14.73 -9.14 -10.87
CA ASP A 23 -15.67 -9.43 -11.95
C ASP A 23 -16.07 -10.92 -11.89
N ARG A 24 -16.85 -11.38 -12.88
CA ARG A 24 -17.36 -12.76 -12.91
C ARG A 24 -16.27 -13.84 -13.00
N GLU A 25 -15.07 -13.48 -13.45
CA GLU A 25 -14.01 -14.44 -13.79
C GLU A 25 -12.72 -14.21 -12.98
N ARG A 26 -12.44 -12.99 -12.50
CA ARG A 26 -11.18 -12.64 -11.83
C ARG A 26 -11.36 -11.55 -10.75
N TYR A 27 -10.43 -11.58 -9.80
CA TYR A 27 -10.16 -10.47 -8.89
C TYR A 27 -8.96 -9.69 -9.44
N TYR A 28 -9.16 -8.42 -9.78
CA TYR A 28 -8.06 -7.49 -10.06
C TYR A 28 -7.68 -6.75 -8.78
N TYR A 29 -6.39 -6.81 -8.46
CA TYR A 29 -5.74 -6.06 -7.39
C TYR A 29 -4.29 -5.81 -7.78
N GLY A 30 -3.95 -4.59 -8.19
CA GLY A 30 -2.66 -4.26 -8.81
C GLY A 30 -1.49 -4.13 -7.84
N CYS A 31 -1.59 -4.68 -6.62
CA CYS A 31 -0.56 -4.56 -5.59
C CYS A 31 0.73 -5.26 -6.01
N ASP A 32 0.64 -6.49 -6.52
CA ASP A 32 1.82 -7.25 -6.96
C ASP A 32 2.53 -6.52 -8.11
N GLU A 33 1.79 -6.03 -9.10
CA GLU A 33 2.33 -5.24 -10.20
C GLU A 33 2.97 -3.92 -9.73
N LEU A 34 2.36 -3.23 -8.76
CA LEU A 34 2.88 -1.99 -8.20
C LEU A 34 4.26 -2.21 -7.59
N PHE A 35 4.39 -3.17 -6.67
CA PHE A 35 5.66 -3.46 -5.99
C PHE A 35 6.68 -4.12 -6.91
N ARG A 36 6.26 -4.91 -7.90
CA ARG A 36 7.16 -5.44 -8.93
C ARG A 36 7.74 -4.32 -9.79
N ARG A 37 6.95 -3.31 -10.15
CA ARG A 37 7.40 -2.19 -11.00
C ARG A 37 8.18 -1.14 -10.20
N HIS A 38 7.80 -0.93 -8.95
CA HIS A 38 8.33 0.08 -8.04
C HIS A 38 8.61 -0.54 -6.66
N PRO A 39 9.66 -1.36 -6.52
CA PRO A 39 10.03 -1.97 -5.23
C PRO A 39 10.45 -0.92 -4.20
N ASP A 40 10.81 0.28 -4.65
CA ASP A 40 11.22 1.45 -3.88
C ASP A 40 10.05 2.42 -3.60
N ILE A 41 8.80 2.07 -3.93
CA ILE A 41 7.66 2.99 -3.83
C ILE A 41 7.50 3.59 -2.43
N VAL A 42 7.72 2.81 -1.38
CA VAL A 42 7.65 3.28 0.02
C VAL A 42 8.71 4.34 0.30
N GLN A 43 9.95 4.13 -0.17
CA GLN A 43 11.02 5.12 -0.06
C GLN A 43 10.68 6.39 -0.85
N LYS A 44 10.24 6.25 -2.11
CA LYS A 44 9.87 7.40 -2.94
C LYS A 44 8.73 8.23 -2.33
N LEU A 45 7.70 7.57 -1.80
CA LEU A 45 6.62 8.29 -1.13
C LEU A 45 7.12 8.96 0.14
N ARG A 46 7.92 8.29 0.97
CA ARG A 46 8.56 8.91 2.15
C ARG A 46 9.31 10.19 1.78
N ASP A 47 10.15 10.14 0.75
CA ASP A 47 11.09 11.22 0.43
C ASP A 47 10.42 12.38 -0.32
N PHE A 48 9.45 12.09 -1.20
CA PHE A 48 8.88 13.10 -2.11
C PHE A 48 7.42 13.43 -1.86
N ALA A 49 6.64 12.53 -1.26
CA ALA A 49 5.21 12.72 -1.02
C ALA A 49 4.71 11.95 0.21
N PRO A 50 5.23 12.25 1.41
CA PRO A 50 4.92 11.47 2.61
C PRO A 50 3.44 11.49 2.98
N THR A 51 2.71 12.49 2.49
CA THR A 51 1.25 12.60 2.63
C THR A 51 0.49 11.49 1.91
N LEU A 52 1.10 10.77 0.96
CA LEU A 52 0.48 9.66 0.21
C LEU A 52 0.78 8.27 0.81
N LEU A 53 1.62 8.20 1.85
CA LEU A 53 1.90 6.94 2.55
C LEU A 53 0.63 6.34 3.18
N PRO A 54 -0.25 7.11 3.86
CA PRO A 54 -1.52 6.57 4.36
C PRO A 54 -2.37 5.95 3.24
N GLU A 55 -2.50 6.61 2.10
CA GLU A 55 -3.30 6.10 0.98
C GLU A 55 -2.73 4.80 0.39
N LEU A 56 -1.39 4.68 0.34
CA LEU A 56 -0.74 3.42 0.00
C LEU A 56 -1.12 2.33 1.01
N PHE A 57 -0.97 2.59 2.32
CA PHE A 57 -1.21 1.60 3.36
C PHE A 57 -2.68 1.22 3.51
N ASP A 58 -3.62 2.16 3.37
CA ASP A 58 -5.05 1.89 3.29
C ASP A 58 -5.38 0.93 2.14
N GLY A 59 -4.73 1.10 0.98
CA GLY A 59 -4.88 0.21 -0.16
C GLY A 59 -4.33 -1.21 0.07
N LEU A 60 -3.49 -1.42 1.09
CA LEU A 60 -2.98 -2.73 1.50
C LEU A 60 -3.89 -3.44 2.52
N VAL A 61 -5.06 -2.87 2.82
CA VAL A 61 -6.03 -3.45 3.73
C VAL A 61 -7.37 -3.64 3.02
N TRP A 62 -7.78 -4.89 2.86
CA TRP A 62 -9.15 -5.20 2.43
C TRP A 62 -10.03 -5.52 3.64
N ARG A 63 -11.19 -4.89 3.72
CA ARG A 63 -12.17 -5.09 4.78
C ARG A 63 -13.47 -5.62 4.18
N SER A 64 -13.99 -6.74 4.70
CA SER A 64 -15.30 -7.24 4.27
C SER A 64 -16.38 -6.20 4.53
N ARG A 65 -17.37 -6.13 3.63
CA ARG A 65 -18.58 -5.30 3.82
C ARG A 65 -19.55 -5.93 4.81
N THR A 66 -19.45 -7.23 5.04
CA THR A 66 -20.29 -7.98 5.97
C THR A 66 -19.59 -8.18 7.31
N THR A 67 -20.38 -8.22 8.37
CA THR A 67 -19.97 -8.60 9.72
C THR A 67 -20.55 -9.99 10.00
N GLU A 68 -19.73 -10.93 10.44
CA GLU A 68 -20.12 -12.29 10.79
C GLU A 68 -19.65 -12.57 12.22
N TYR A 69 -20.52 -13.18 13.05
CA TYR A 69 -20.20 -13.54 14.45
C TYR A 69 -19.60 -12.38 15.28
N ALA A 70 -20.16 -11.18 15.14
CA ALA A 70 -19.67 -9.94 15.78
C ALA A 70 -18.26 -9.48 15.36
N GLY A 71 -17.65 -10.12 14.36
CA GLY A 71 -16.36 -9.74 13.78
C GLY A 71 -16.46 -9.34 12.32
N ARG A 72 -15.45 -8.62 11.82
CA ARG A 72 -15.31 -8.29 10.39
C ARG A 72 -14.00 -8.87 9.88
N ARG A 73 -14.06 -9.64 8.79
CA ARG A 73 -12.86 -10.14 8.12
C ARG A 73 -12.05 -8.98 7.54
N VAL A 74 -10.75 -8.97 7.85
CA VAL A 74 -9.77 -8.03 7.30
C VAL A 74 -8.61 -8.84 6.73
N ASN A 75 -8.22 -8.57 5.49
CA ASN A 75 -7.03 -9.14 4.86
C ASN A 75 -5.96 -8.04 4.73
N TYR A 76 -4.76 -8.34 5.20
CA TYR A 76 -3.60 -7.44 5.13
C TYR A 76 -2.62 -7.93 4.06
N TYR A 77 -2.27 -7.06 3.10
CA TYR A 77 -1.38 -7.36 1.99
C TYR A 77 0.04 -6.84 2.27
N ILE A 78 0.67 -7.41 3.30
CA ILE A 78 1.95 -6.93 3.83
C ILE A 78 3.17 -7.65 3.23
N ARG A 79 2.97 -8.63 2.33
CA ARG A 79 4.07 -9.44 1.78
C ARG A 79 5.21 -8.56 1.24
N HIS A 80 4.90 -7.57 0.41
CA HIS A 80 5.91 -6.70 -0.20
C HIS A 80 6.52 -5.67 0.76
N LEU A 81 5.92 -5.48 1.94
CA LEU A 81 6.54 -4.70 3.02
C LEU A 81 7.55 -5.54 3.82
N LEU A 82 7.36 -6.86 3.84
CA LEU A 82 8.20 -7.80 4.61
C LEU A 82 9.27 -8.45 3.75
N LEU A 83 8.95 -8.78 2.50
CA LEU A 83 9.75 -9.60 1.61
C LEU A 83 10.00 -8.87 0.29
N ASP A 84 11.24 -8.93 -0.19
CA ASP A 84 11.60 -8.51 -1.53
C ASP A 84 11.32 -9.62 -2.57
N LYS A 85 11.70 -9.37 -3.83
CA LYS A 85 11.52 -10.32 -4.94
C LYS A 85 12.28 -11.64 -4.75
N ASP A 86 13.34 -11.64 -3.94
CA ASP A 86 14.21 -12.79 -3.67
C ASP A 86 13.77 -13.51 -2.37
N ASN A 87 12.65 -13.09 -1.76
CA ASN A 87 12.11 -13.53 -0.48
C ASN A 87 13.05 -13.28 0.71
N LEU A 88 13.89 -12.24 0.61
CA LEU A 88 14.66 -11.69 1.74
C LEU A 88 13.90 -10.54 2.38
N PHE A 89 14.34 -10.07 3.54
CA PHE A 89 13.68 -8.95 4.22
C PHE A 89 13.70 -7.68 3.37
N ALA A 90 12.52 -7.17 3.04
CA ALA A 90 12.38 -5.92 2.31
C ALA A 90 12.87 -4.73 3.16
N PRO A 91 13.55 -3.75 2.56
CA PRO A 91 13.98 -2.53 3.25
C PRO A 91 12.82 -1.60 3.63
N ALA A 92 11.59 -1.89 3.18
CA ALA A 92 10.41 -1.06 3.40
C ALA A 92 10.17 -0.74 4.89
N LEU A 93 10.30 -1.73 5.78
CA LEU A 93 10.14 -1.50 7.22
C LEU A 93 11.23 -0.58 7.78
N ASN A 94 12.47 -0.68 7.29
CA ASN A 94 13.55 0.22 7.72
C ASN A 94 13.26 1.66 7.30
N TRP A 95 12.79 1.86 6.05
CA TRP A 95 12.41 3.19 5.57
C TRP A 95 11.28 3.81 6.40
N ILE A 96 10.29 3.00 6.77
CA ILE A 96 9.18 3.43 7.64
C ILE A 96 9.69 3.78 9.04
N ALA A 97 10.54 2.95 9.63
CA ALA A 97 11.09 3.17 10.97
C ALA A 97 11.96 4.43 11.03
N GLU A 98 12.81 4.65 10.03
CA GLU A 98 13.65 5.85 9.90
C GLU A 98 12.83 7.13 9.71
N PHE A 99 11.64 7.02 9.09
CA PHE A 99 10.78 8.18 8.88
C PHE A 99 10.22 8.75 10.19
N LYS A 100 10.16 7.96 11.27
CA LYS A 100 9.75 8.38 12.63
C LYS A 100 8.42 9.17 12.66
N ASN A 101 7.52 8.90 11.71
CA ASN A 101 6.26 9.61 11.61
C ASN A 101 5.15 8.84 12.35
N PRO A 102 4.56 9.41 13.42
CA PRO A 102 3.58 8.70 14.23
C PRO A 102 2.28 8.38 13.47
N ARG A 103 1.91 9.16 12.43
CA ARG A 103 0.72 8.87 11.63
C ARG A 103 0.87 7.60 10.80
N VAL A 104 2.09 7.35 10.31
CA VAL A 104 2.40 6.14 9.55
C VAL A 104 2.54 4.93 10.46
N VAL A 105 3.21 5.09 11.61
CA VAL A 105 3.46 3.99 12.56
C VAL A 105 2.17 3.54 13.25
N CYS A 106 1.26 4.46 13.55
CA CYS A 106 -0.03 4.16 14.18
C CYS A 106 -1.15 3.94 13.17
N HIS A 107 -0.82 3.68 11.90
CA HIS A 107 -1.84 3.47 10.87
C HIS A 107 -2.73 2.26 11.21
N PRO A 108 -4.07 2.41 11.17
CA PRO A 108 -5.03 1.36 11.53
C PRO A 108 -5.16 0.23 10.49
#